data_AF-A0A5J5B0Q0-F1
#
_entry.id   AF-A0A5J5B0Q0-F1
#
_cell.length_a   1.000
_cell.length_b   1.000
_cell.length_c   1.000
_cell.angle_alpha   90.00
_cell.angle_beta   90.00
_cell.angle_gamma   90.00
#
_symmetry.space_group_name_H-M   'P 1'
#
loop_
_entity.id
_entity.type
_entity.pdbx_description
1 polymer ?
#
loop_
_entity_poly.entity_id
_entity_poly.type
_entity_poly.pdbx_seq_one_letter_code
_entity_poly.pdbx_strand_id
1 'polypeptide(L)'
;MARMMFCFSSLLILVLAALQGIHAVEYSVTNKAGTTPGGVRFTNEIGVDYCKQTLISATDFIWSLFQQNTAADRKDVPQVSLFIDTVDGVAYTVNNQIYVSANYIQGYSGDVKQEITGVIYHEMTHVWQWNGNGQSTPGGLIEGIADFVRLKAGFVPSHWVQPGQGNSWDQGYDVTARFLDYCDSLRNGFVAELNKKMRSGYSANFFVDLLGKTVDQLWILDLAALPGIHAVDYIVTNNAGTTPGGVRFTNEIGLEYSRQTLISATDFIWRLFQQNTAAADRKNVSRVSLFIENPDGVGYSINNEIHVSANYIRDYAGDVKREIIGSIYHKMAHIWLWNGNGQSPGWLLEGIADFVRLKAGYASSHWVQPGQGDRWAQGYDVTARFLDYCNSLRNEFMAELNKKLRSGYSANYFVELLGKTVEQALG
;
A
#
# COMPACT_ATOMS: atom_id res chain seq x y z
N MET A 1 40.41 -67.85 14.24
CA MET A 1 40.22 -66.38 14.38
C MET A 1 39.81 -65.85 13.02
N ALA A 2 38.53 -65.58 12.81
CA ALA A 2 38.00 -65.01 11.57
C ALA A 2 37.10 -63.84 11.95
N ARG A 3 37.68 -62.63 11.95
CA ARG A 3 36.96 -61.36 12.06
C ARG A 3 37.73 -60.32 11.25
N MET A 4 36.98 -59.35 10.72
CA MET A 4 37.41 -58.17 9.97
C MET A 4 37.65 -58.38 8.47
N MET A 5 36.59 -58.63 7.71
CA MET A 5 36.57 -58.27 6.28
C MET A 5 35.15 -58.01 5.76
N PHE A 6 34.31 -57.28 6.52
CA PHE A 6 33.01 -56.81 6.04
C PHE A 6 32.59 -55.53 6.80
N CYS A 7 33.17 -54.38 6.47
CA CYS A 7 32.66 -53.08 6.95
C CYS A 7 32.94 -51.89 6.02
N PHE A 8 33.62 -52.06 4.87
CA PHE A 8 33.88 -50.94 3.96
C PHE A 8 32.86 -50.79 2.82
N SER A 9 32.09 -51.83 2.48
CA SER A 9 31.08 -51.75 1.42
C SER A 9 29.74 -51.16 1.90
N SER A 10 29.39 -51.33 3.18
CA SER A 10 28.13 -50.80 3.73
C SER A 10 28.21 -49.30 4.03
N LEU A 11 29.39 -48.77 4.36
CA LEU A 11 29.57 -47.34 4.61
C LEU A 11 29.51 -46.52 3.30
N LEU A 12 30.03 -47.06 2.19
CA LEU A 12 29.98 -46.40 0.88
C LEU A 12 28.54 -46.37 0.30
N ILE A 13 27.76 -47.42 0.52
CA ILE A 13 26.34 -47.48 0.10
C ILE A 13 25.48 -46.57 1.00
N LEU A 14 25.79 -46.43 2.29
CA LEU A 14 25.11 -45.49 3.19
C LEU A 14 25.42 -44.01 2.87
N VAL A 15 26.64 -43.70 2.39
CA VAL A 15 26.97 -42.34 1.90
C VAL A 15 26.27 -42.05 0.56
N LEU A 16 26.15 -43.04 -0.34
CA LEU A 16 25.40 -42.90 -1.59
C LEU A 16 23.87 -42.82 -1.38
N ALA A 17 23.32 -43.52 -0.37
CA ALA A 17 21.91 -43.43 -0.02
C ALA A 17 21.57 -42.14 0.75
N ALA A 18 22.51 -41.57 1.51
CA ALA A 18 22.36 -40.24 2.12
C ALA A 18 22.55 -39.08 1.12
N LEU A 19 23.05 -39.36 -0.10
CA LEU A 19 23.14 -38.42 -1.22
C LEU A 19 21.93 -38.46 -2.16
N GLN A 20 20.97 -39.38 -1.95
CA GLN A 20 19.70 -39.36 -2.67
C GLN A 20 18.78 -38.30 -2.05
N GLY A 21 18.88 -37.08 -2.56
CA GLY A 21 17.88 -36.05 -2.28
C GLY A 21 18.26 -34.59 -2.51
N ILE A 22 19.46 -34.26 -2.98
CA ILE A 22 19.71 -32.92 -3.54
C ILE A 22 19.56 -33.04 -5.05
N HIS A 23 18.33 -33.01 -5.56
CA HIS A 23 18.15 -32.75 -6.98
C HIS A 23 18.62 -31.31 -7.23
N ALA A 24 19.85 -31.16 -7.71
CA ALA A 24 20.34 -29.86 -8.16
C ALA A 24 19.45 -29.41 -9.32
N VAL A 25 18.90 -28.19 -9.22
CA VAL A 25 18.06 -27.61 -10.27
C VAL A 25 18.90 -27.45 -11.53
N GLU A 26 18.41 -27.98 -12.65
CA GLU A 26 19.05 -27.81 -13.95
C GLU A 26 18.67 -26.46 -14.55
N TYR A 27 19.66 -25.68 -15.02
CA TYR A 27 19.42 -24.40 -15.68
C TYR A 27 19.81 -24.45 -17.16
N SER A 28 18.87 -24.06 -18.02
CA SER A 28 19.08 -23.91 -19.46
C SER A 28 18.79 -22.48 -19.92
N VAL A 29 19.56 -22.01 -20.91
CA VAL A 29 19.35 -20.70 -21.54
C VAL A 29 19.45 -20.88 -23.05
N THR A 30 18.45 -20.41 -23.79
CA THR A 30 18.42 -20.52 -25.25
C THR A 30 18.04 -19.18 -25.89
N ASN A 31 18.85 -18.72 -26.84
CA ASN A 31 18.51 -17.56 -27.66
C ASN A 31 17.75 -18.01 -28.92
N LYS A 32 16.41 -18.00 -28.87
CA LYS A 32 15.56 -18.36 -30.01
C LYS A 32 15.50 -17.24 -31.05
N ALA A 33 15.71 -15.99 -30.62
CA ALA A 33 15.66 -14.81 -31.46
C ALA A 33 17.03 -14.40 -32.03
N GLY A 34 18.00 -15.33 -32.14
CA GLY A 34 19.41 -15.03 -32.43
C GLY A 34 19.70 -14.28 -33.75
N THR A 35 18.76 -14.28 -34.71
CA THR A 35 18.88 -13.53 -35.98
C THR A 35 18.23 -12.14 -35.94
N THR A 36 17.49 -11.82 -34.88
CA THR A 36 16.89 -10.49 -34.68
C THR A 36 17.94 -9.51 -34.13
N PRO A 37 17.78 -8.18 -34.30
CA PRO A 37 18.73 -7.23 -33.73
C PRO A 37 18.83 -7.34 -32.20
N GLY A 38 17.72 -7.59 -31.51
CA GLY A 38 17.69 -7.84 -30.07
C GLY A 38 18.42 -9.12 -29.64
N GLY A 39 18.23 -10.22 -30.35
CA GLY A 39 18.92 -11.48 -30.06
C GLY A 39 20.42 -11.42 -30.38
N VAL A 40 20.83 -10.67 -31.40
CA VAL A 40 22.25 -10.36 -31.67
C VAL A 40 22.82 -9.54 -30.51
N ARG A 41 22.10 -8.50 -30.08
CA ARG A 41 22.51 -7.66 -28.94
C ARG A 41 22.67 -8.47 -27.65
N PHE A 42 21.70 -9.34 -27.34
CA PHE A 42 21.79 -10.28 -26.21
C PHE A 42 23.09 -11.10 -26.26
N THR A 43 23.43 -11.63 -27.44
CA THR A 43 24.61 -12.49 -27.62
C THR A 43 25.90 -11.71 -27.35
N ASN A 44 25.96 -10.45 -27.78
CA ASN A 44 27.15 -9.62 -27.69
C ASN A 44 27.34 -8.98 -26.30
N GLU A 45 26.25 -8.55 -25.65
CA GLU A 45 26.33 -7.73 -24.43
C GLU A 45 26.02 -8.51 -23.14
N ILE A 46 25.25 -9.60 -23.21
CA ILE A 46 24.75 -10.34 -22.05
C ILE A 46 25.32 -11.75 -22.02
N GLY A 47 24.95 -12.57 -23.00
CA GLY A 47 25.46 -13.93 -23.21
C GLY A 47 24.74 -15.03 -22.41
N VAL A 48 24.70 -16.22 -23.01
CA VAL A 48 24.08 -17.44 -22.46
C VAL A 48 24.68 -17.85 -21.10
N ASP A 49 26.01 -17.89 -21.00
CA ASP A 49 26.69 -18.34 -19.79
C ASP A 49 26.45 -17.40 -18.61
N TYR A 50 26.42 -16.09 -18.87
CA TYR A 50 26.10 -15.08 -17.86
C TYR A 50 24.67 -15.24 -17.33
N CYS A 51 23.69 -15.42 -18.21
CA CYS A 51 22.31 -15.66 -17.79
C CYS A 51 22.20 -16.96 -16.98
N LYS A 52 22.91 -18.02 -17.37
CA LYS A 52 22.92 -19.28 -16.61
C LYS A 52 23.48 -19.10 -15.20
N GLN A 53 24.58 -18.36 -15.04
CA GLN A 53 25.11 -18.00 -13.73
C GLN A 53 24.13 -17.13 -12.93
N THR A 54 23.47 -16.18 -13.60
CA THR A 54 22.48 -15.29 -12.99
C THR A 54 21.27 -16.06 -12.47
N LEU A 55 20.77 -17.07 -13.20
CA LEU A 55 19.69 -17.94 -12.74
C LEU A 55 20.08 -18.69 -11.46
N ILE A 56 21.32 -19.20 -11.38
CA ILE A 56 21.84 -19.88 -10.18
C ILE A 56 21.89 -18.90 -9.00
N SER A 57 22.52 -17.73 -9.20
CA SER A 57 22.64 -16.70 -8.16
C SER A 57 21.28 -16.17 -7.69
N ALA A 58 20.33 -15.99 -8.60
CA ALA A 58 18.97 -15.59 -8.28
C ALA A 58 18.26 -16.65 -7.43
N THR A 59 18.35 -17.93 -7.79
CA THR A 59 17.77 -19.02 -6.97
C THR A 59 18.34 -19.05 -5.57
N ASP A 60 19.67 -19.00 -5.42
CA ASP A 60 20.32 -19.02 -4.10
C ASP A 60 19.89 -17.82 -3.25
N PHE A 61 19.83 -16.64 -3.86
CA PHE A 61 19.36 -15.41 -3.22
C PHE A 61 17.89 -15.52 -2.79
N ILE A 62 17.01 -15.99 -3.67
CA ILE A 62 15.57 -16.12 -3.41
C ILE A 62 15.30 -17.14 -2.32
N TRP A 63 15.94 -18.32 -2.36
CA TRP A 63 15.80 -19.32 -1.31
C TRP A 63 16.26 -18.81 0.05
N SER A 64 17.37 -18.05 0.08
CA SER A 64 17.84 -17.40 1.30
C SER A 64 16.84 -16.35 1.80
N LEU A 65 16.37 -15.47 0.91
CA LEU A 65 15.45 -14.37 1.25
C LEU A 65 14.09 -14.89 1.74
N PHE A 66 13.56 -15.94 1.11
CA PHE A 66 12.30 -16.59 1.51
C PHE A 66 12.48 -17.65 2.61
N GLN A 67 13.70 -17.84 3.12
CA GLN A 67 14.02 -18.84 4.13
C GLN A 67 13.60 -20.28 3.73
N GLN A 68 13.63 -20.57 2.44
CA GLN A 68 13.34 -21.90 1.89
C GLN A 68 14.59 -22.78 1.99
N ASN A 69 14.99 -23.08 3.23
CA ASN A 69 16.27 -23.72 3.53
C ASN A 69 16.28 -25.23 3.31
N THR A 70 15.11 -25.87 3.30
CA THR A 70 14.97 -27.32 3.12
C THR A 70 14.16 -27.69 1.88
N ALA A 71 14.29 -28.94 1.42
CA ALA A 71 13.47 -29.46 0.32
C ALA A 71 11.95 -29.38 0.62
N ALA A 72 11.55 -29.48 1.89
CA ALA A 72 10.14 -29.39 2.29
C ALA A 72 9.55 -27.97 2.16
N ASP A 73 10.41 -26.93 2.21
CA ASP A 73 10.02 -25.52 2.09
C ASP A 73 9.96 -25.04 0.63
N ARG A 74 10.65 -25.76 -0.26
CA ARG A 74 10.80 -25.42 -1.68
C ARG A 74 9.68 -26.03 -2.52
N LYS A 75 9.44 -25.43 -3.68
CA LYS A 75 8.72 -26.11 -4.77
C LYS A 75 9.62 -27.17 -5.39
N ASP A 76 9.01 -28.28 -5.82
CA ASP A 76 9.71 -29.32 -6.57
C ASP A 76 9.81 -28.92 -8.05
N VAL A 77 10.90 -28.24 -8.41
CA VAL A 77 11.18 -27.77 -9.76
C VAL A 77 12.56 -28.28 -10.18
N PRO A 78 12.64 -29.36 -10.98
CA PRO A 78 13.92 -29.98 -11.32
C PRO A 78 14.71 -29.20 -12.37
N GLN A 79 14.06 -28.31 -13.12
CA GLN A 79 14.69 -27.54 -14.19
C GLN A 79 14.07 -26.15 -14.28
N VAL A 80 14.87 -25.13 -14.61
CA VAL A 80 14.39 -23.81 -15.06
C VAL A 80 15.01 -23.47 -16.41
N SER A 81 14.19 -23.00 -17.35
CA SER A 81 14.63 -22.65 -18.71
C SER A 81 14.37 -21.19 -19.02
N LEU A 82 15.39 -20.46 -19.47
CA LEU A 82 15.26 -19.09 -19.95
C LEU A 82 15.37 -19.04 -21.48
N PHE A 83 14.42 -18.35 -22.11
CA PHE A 83 14.38 -18.14 -23.54
C PHE A 83 14.47 -16.65 -23.87
N ILE A 84 15.38 -16.28 -24.77
CA ILE A 84 15.31 -14.99 -25.46
C ILE A 84 14.47 -15.20 -26.71
N ASP A 85 13.32 -14.55 -26.76
CA ASP A 85 12.29 -14.80 -27.78
C ASP A 85 11.62 -13.50 -28.24
N THR A 86 10.91 -13.55 -29.35
CA THR A 86 10.12 -12.40 -29.84
C THR A 86 8.74 -12.43 -29.21
N VAL A 87 8.63 -11.86 -28.01
CA VAL A 87 7.39 -11.76 -27.23
C VAL A 87 7.06 -10.32 -26.89
N ASP A 88 5.79 -10.07 -26.56
CA ASP A 88 5.33 -8.77 -26.09
C ASP A 88 5.80 -8.50 -24.65
N GLY A 89 5.85 -7.22 -24.27
CA GLY A 89 6.30 -6.79 -22.95
C GLY A 89 7.81 -6.93 -22.72
N VAL A 90 8.21 -6.97 -21.45
CA VAL A 90 9.61 -7.09 -21.03
C VAL A 90 10.02 -8.55 -20.92
N ALA A 91 9.30 -9.29 -20.08
CA ALA A 91 9.47 -10.71 -19.84
C ALA A 91 8.17 -11.29 -19.23
N TYR A 92 8.10 -12.61 -19.17
CA TYR A 92 7.09 -13.31 -18.37
C TYR A 92 7.59 -14.71 -17.97
N THR A 93 6.99 -15.25 -16.92
CA THR A 93 7.23 -16.61 -16.43
C THR A 93 5.97 -17.45 -16.52
N VAL A 94 6.10 -18.66 -17.06
CA VAL A 94 5.05 -19.69 -17.04
C VAL A 94 5.65 -21.00 -16.55
N ASN A 95 5.09 -21.55 -15.47
CA ASN A 95 5.65 -22.69 -14.75
C ASN A 95 7.11 -22.45 -14.34
N ASN A 96 8.03 -23.16 -14.98
CA ASN A 96 9.48 -23.10 -14.78
C ASN A 96 10.21 -22.56 -16.02
N GLN A 97 9.50 -21.85 -16.90
CA GLN A 97 10.03 -21.26 -18.12
C GLN A 97 9.92 -19.74 -18.08
N ILE A 98 11.03 -19.08 -18.34
CA ILE A 98 11.16 -17.62 -18.37
C ILE A 98 11.37 -17.21 -19.83
N TYR A 99 10.62 -16.21 -20.29
CA TYR A 99 10.73 -15.65 -21.63
C TYR A 99 11.09 -14.18 -21.50
N VAL A 100 12.23 -13.77 -22.07
CA VAL A 100 12.68 -12.38 -22.10
C VAL A 100 12.57 -11.86 -23.54
N SER A 101 11.99 -10.68 -23.70
CA SER A 101 11.73 -10.10 -25.01
C SER A 101 13.00 -9.60 -25.69
N ALA A 102 13.31 -10.16 -26.86
CA ALA A 102 14.35 -9.64 -27.74
C ALA A 102 14.05 -8.20 -28.19
N ASN A 103 12.77 -7.85 -28.37
CA ASN A 103 12.36 -6.49 -28.75
C ASN A 103 12.69 -5.48 -27.64
N TYR A 104 12.46 -5.86 -26.37
CA TYR A 104 12.86 -5.04 -25.23
C TYR A 104 14.37 -4.85 -25.15
N ILE A 105 15.15 -5.94 -25.29
CA ILE A 105 16.62 -5.88 -25.31
C ILE A 105 17.12 -4.95 -26.43
N GLN A 106 16.52 -5.02 -27.63
CA GLN A 106 16.86 -4.13 -28.73
C GLN A 106 16.62 -2.66 -28.38
N GLY A 107 15.46 -2.36 -27.79
CA GLY A 107 15.02 -1.00 -27.50
C GLY A 107 15.62 -0.38 -26.24
N TYR A 108 16.22 -1.16 -25.34
CA TYR A 108 16.68 -0.66 -24.05
C TYR A 108 17.87 0.29 -24.17
N SER A 109 17.74 1.51 -23.63
CA SER A 109 18.82 2.48 -23.54
C SER A 109 19.55 2.38 -22.21
N GLY A 110 20.87 2.18 -22.23
CA GLY A 110 21.71 2.09 -21.03
C GLY A 110 22.37 0.72 -20.88
N ASP A 111 22.70 0.36 -19.64
CA ASP A 111 23.30 -0.94 -19.32
C ASP A 111 22.23 -2.05 -19.38
N VAL A 112 22.05 -2.61 -20.57
CA VAL A 112 21.08 -3.69 -20.82
C VAL A 112 21.42 -4.96 -20.04
N LYS A 113 22.69 -5.18 -19.72
CA LYS A 113 23.11 -6.35 -18.94
C LYS A 113 22.61 -6.22 -17.51
N GLN A 114 22.82 -5.07 -16.87
CA GLN A 114 22.32 -4.81 -15.52
C GLN A 114 20.78 -4.87 -15.45
N GLU A 115 20.09 -4.33 -16.47
CA GLU A 115 18.63 -4.40 -16.56
C GLU A 115 18.14 -5.85 -16.63
N ILE A 116 18.67 -6.64 -17.56
CA ILE A 116 18.24 -8.03 -17.75
C ILE A 116 18.58 -8.88 -16.53
N THR A 117 19.66 -8.58 -15.80
CA THR A 117 19.92 -9.21 -14.50
C THR A 117 18.79 -8.94 -13.51
N GLY A 118 18.34 -7.69 -13.37
CA GLY A 118 17.19 -7.35 -12.53
C GLY A 118 15.89 -8.05 -12.97
N VAL A 119 15.63 -8.11 -14.28
CA VAL A 119 14.48 -8.85 -14.85
C VAL A 119 14.57 -10.34 -14.52
N ILE A 120 15.74 -10.96 -14.61
CA ILE A 120 15.91 -12.39 -14.24
C ILE A 120 15.59 -12.62 -12.76
N TYR A 121 16.00 -11.72 -11.85
CA TYR A 121 15.65 -11.84 -10.42
C TYR A 121 14.14 -11.73 -10.18
N HIS A 122 13.46 -10.82 -10.90
CA HIS A 122 12.00 -10.71 -10.88
C HIS A 122 11.34 -12.03 -11.36
N GLU A 123 11.68 -12.48 -12.57
CA GLU A 123 11.06 -13.67 -13.18
C GLU A 123 11.38 -14.97 -12.43
N MET A 124 12.60 -15.10 -11.91
CA MET A 124 12.96 -16.24 -11.05
C MET A 124 12.16 -16.27 -9.76
N THR A 125 11.69 -15.11 -9.27
CA THR A 125 10.82 -15.08 -8.10
C THR A 125 9.49 -15.77 -8.40
N HIS A 126 8.90 -15.55 -9.57
CA HIS A 126 7.66 -16.22 -9.99
C HIS A 126 7.78 -17.75 -9.98
N VAL A 127 8.97 -18.28 -10.34
CA VAL A 127 9.25 -19.72 -10.25
C VAL A 127 9.17 -20.20 -8.79
N TRP A 128 9.83 -19.51 -7.86
CA TRP A 128 10.04 -19.99 -6.49
C TRP A 128 8.99 -19.56 -5.46
N GLN A 129 8.30 -18.45 -5.68
CA GLN A 129 7.30 -17.90 -4.76
C GLN A 129 6.01 -18.71 -4.75
N TRP A 130 5.37 -18.85 -3.60
CA TRP A 130 4.03 -19.41 -3.51
C TRP A 130 3.00 -18.36 -3.92
N ASN A 131 2.07 -18.72 -4.80
CA ASN A 131 1.07 -17.81 -5.36
C ASN A 131 -0.36 -18.06 -4.84
N GLY A 132 -0.54 -18.80 -3.75
CA GLY A 132 -1.85 -19.08 -3.17
C GLY A 132 -2.76 -19.95 -4.06
N ASN A 133 -2.19 -20.84 -4.87
CA ASN A 133 -2.92 -21.63 -5.88
C ASN A 133 -3.64 -20.78 -6.96
N GLY A 134 -3.28 -19.50 -7.09
CA GLY A 134 -3.67 -18.64 -8.22
C GLY A 134 -5.13 -18.16 -8.26
N GLN A 135 -6.03 -18.62 -7.38
CA GLN A 135 -7.46 -18.28 -7.48
C GLN A 135 -7.89 -17.02 -6.72
N SER A 136 -7.14 -16.58 -5.70
CA SER A 136 -7.56 -15.48 -4.81
C SER A 136 -6.44 -14.55 -4.37
N THR A 137 -5.21 -14.75 -4.83
CA THR A 137 -4.09 -13.86 -4.49
C THR A 137 -4.11 -12.62 -5.39
N PRO A 138 -4.04 -11.39 -4.84
CA PRO A 138 -3.95 -10.17 -5.64
C PRO A 138 -2.75 -10.20 -6.59
N GLY A 139 -2.98 -9.92 -7.87
CA GLY A 139 -1.92 -9.92 -8.88
C GLY A 139 -0.79 -8.95 -8.54
N GLY A 140 -1.10 -7.76 -8.04
CA GLY A 140 -0.06 -6.82 -7.64
C GLY A 140 0.74 -7.26 -6.40
N LEU A 141 0.20 -8.10 -5.52
CA LEU A 141 1.02 -8.73 -4.47
C LEU A 141 2.05 -9.69 -5.07
N ILE A 142 1.63 -10.49 -6.05
CA ILE A 142 2.51 -11.44 -6.77
C ILE A 142 3.63 -10.71 -7.50
N GLU A 143 3.30 -9.65 -8.25
CA GLU A 143 4.31 -8.82 -8.93
C GLU A 143 5.18 -8.04 -7.93
N GLY A 144 4.59 -7.54 -6.85
CA GLY A 144 5.29 -6.78 -5.83
C GLY A 144 6.30 -7.61 -5.03
N ILE A 145 6.05 -8.90 -4.79
CA ILE A 145 7.03 -9.80 -4.17
C ILE A 145 8.21 -10.05 -5.12
N ALA A 146 7.95 -10.21 -6.42
CA ALA A 146 9.00 -10.33 -7.42
C ALA A 146 9.89 -9.08 -7.50
N ASP A 147 9.29 -7.89 -7.47
CA ASP A 147 10.06 -6.64 -7.40
C ASP A 147 10.68 -6.37 -6.02
N PHE A 148 10.11 -6.89 -4.93
CA PHE A 148 10.78 -6.86 -3.62
C PHE A 148 12.08 -7.66 -3.65
N VAL A 149 12.11 -8.85 -4.28
CA VAL A 149 13.36 -9.60 -4.45
C VAL A 149 14.37 -8.80 -5.28
N ARG A 150 13.92 -8.22 -6.41
CA ARG A 150 14.77 -7.36 -7.26
C ARG A 150 15.32 -6.15 -6.48
N LEU A 151 14.50 -5.55 -5.62
CA LEU A 151 14.89 -4.46 -4.70
C LEU A 151 15.98 -4.91 -3.73
N LYS A 152 15.79 -6.03 -3.02
CA LYS A 152 16.76 -6.53 -2.03
C LYS A 152 18.06 -7.01 -2.69
N ALA A 153 18.01 -7.45 -3.94
CA ALA A 153 19.19 -7.80 -4.73
C ALA A 153 19.97 -6.56 -5.24
N GLY A 154 19.42 -5.36 -5.07
CA GLY A 154 20.06 -4.10 -5.46
C GLY A 154 19.88 -3.72 -6.93
N PHE A 155 19.01 -4.41 -7.68
CA PHE A 155 18.76 -4.14 -9.10
C PHE A 155 17.59 -3.17 -9.31
N VAL A 156 17.66 -2.00 -8.67
CA VAL A 156 16.60 -0.98 -8.68
C VAL A 156 16.75 -0.05 -9.90
N PRO A 157 15.80 -0.06 -10.85
CA PRO A 157 15.75 0.91 -11.94
C PRO A 157 15.57 2.35 -11.43
N SER A 158 16.18 3.31 -12.12
CA SER A 158 16.12 4.73 -11.74
C SER A 158 14.72 5.35 -11.79
N HIS A 159 13.79 4.73 -12.52
CA HIS A 159 12.42 5.21 -12.67
C HIS A 159 11.46 4.68 -11.59
N TRP A 160 11.92 3.77 -10.72
CA TRP A 160 11.08 3.24 -9.65
C TRP A 160 10.66 4.33 -8.67
N VAL A 161 9.45 4.19 -8.16
CA VAL A 161 8.91 5.07 -7.13
C VAL A 161 9.78 5.07 -5.87
N GLN A 162 9.72 6.19 -5.17
CA GLN A 162 10.30 6.30 -3.83
C GLN A 162 9.42 5.59 -2.81
N PRO A 163 9.96 5.23 -1.62
CA PRO A 163 9.13 4.74 -0.51
C PRO A 163 7.92 5.65 -0.26
N GLY A 164 6.80 5.08 0.17
CA GLY A 164 5.56 5.82 0.46
C GLY A 164 4.91 6.54 -0.72
N GLN A 165 5.18 6.10 -1.96
CA GLN A 165 4.48 6.56 -3.17
C GLN A 165 3.59 5.44 -3.73
N GLY A 166 2.57 5.82 -4.51
CA GLY A 166 1.58 4.90 -5.08
C GLY A 166 0.18 5.10 -4.51
N ASN A 167 -0.79 4.37 -5.07
CA ASN A 167 -2.21 4.54 -4.76
C ASN A 167 -2.77 3.41 -3.89
N SER A 168 -2.30 2.17 -4.05
CA SER A 168 -2.69 1.03 -3.23
C SER A 168 -1.51 0.11 -2.93
N TRP A 169 -1.60 -0.63 -1.82
CA TRP A 169 -0.56 -1.56 -1.39
C TRP A 169 -0.35 -2.72 -2.37
N ASP A 170 -1.37 -3.09 -3.14
CA ASP A 170 -1.39 -4.17 -4.13
C ASP A 170 -1.39 -3.64 -5.57
N GLN A 171 -0.89 -2.42 -5.78
CA GLN A 171 -0.77 -1.83 -7.12
C GLN A 171 0.16 -2.65 -8.05
N GLY A 172 1.05 -3.43 -7.47
CA GLY A 172 2.04 -4.21 -8.20
C GLY A 172 3.41 -3.56 -8.24
N TYR A 173 4.37 -4.35 -8.72
CA TYR A 173 5.70 -3.91 -9.08
C TYR A 173 6.40 -3.12 -7.95
N ASP A 174 7.06 -2.02 -8.31
CA ASP A 174 7.85 -1.17 -7.44
C ASP A 174 7.06 -0.58 -6.26
N VAL A 175 5.82 -0.13 -6.48
CA VAL A 175 4.94 0.40 -5.40
C VAL A 175 4.74 -0.64 -4.30
N THR A 176 4.30 -1.85 -4.68
CA THR A 176 4.09 -2.93 -3.70
C THR A 176 5.41 -3.41 -3.13
N ALA A 177 6.50 -3.44 -3.90
CA ALA A 177 7.83 -3.80 -3.41
C ALA A 177 8.30 -2.85 -2.29
N ARG A 178 8.09 -1.53 -2.43
CA ARG A 178 8.41 -0.54 -1.38
C ARG A 178 7.60 -0.79 -0.10
N PHE A 179 6.30 -1.05 -0.25
CA PHE A 179 5.44 -1.37 0.89
C PHE A 179 5.87 -2.64 1.61
N LEU A 180 6.25 -3.68 0.86
CA LEU A 180 6.75 -4.93 1.43
C LEU A 180 8.09 -4.74 2.13
N ASP A 181 8.97 -3.86 1.62
CA ASP A 181 10.23 -3.49 2.29
C ASP A 181 9.99 -2.72 3.59
N TYR A 182 8.99 -1.83 3.62
CA TYR A 182 8.54 -1.25 4.88
C TYR A 182 8.02 -2.32 5.86
N CYS A 183 7.16 -3.23 5.43
CA CYS A 183 6.65 -4.31 6.28
C CYS A 183 7.78 -5.21 6.81
N ASP A 184 8.77 -5.54 5.98
CA ASP A 184 9.96 -6.31 6.35
C ASP A 184 10.86 -5.55 7.33
N SER A 185 10.90 -4.22 7.26
CA SER A 185 11.60 -3.38 8.24
C SER A 185 10.93 -3.42 9.63
N LEU A 186 9.60 -3.57 9.70
CA LEU A 186 8.86 -3.72 10.96
C LEU A 186 9.09 -5.10 11.58
N ARG A 187 9.27 -6.12 10.75
CA ARG A 187 9.56 -7.49 11.17
C ARG A 187 10.45 -8.16 10.13
N ASN A 188 11.72 -8.33 10.47
CA ASN A 188 12.68 -9.02 9.60
C ASN A 188 12.17 -10.41 9.20
N GLY A 189 12.14 -10.69 7.89
CA GLY A 189 11.61 -11.93 7.35
C GLY A 189 10.09 -11.95 7.18
N PHE A 190 9.43 -10.80 7.23
CA PHE A 190 8.00 -10.67 6.98
C PHE A 190 7.62 -11.28 5.62
N VAL A 191 8.34 -10.92 4.55
CA VAL A 191 8.02 -11.39 3.19
C VAL A 191 8.25 -12.90 3.07
N ALA A 192 9.27 -13.45 3.74
CA ALA A 192 9.52 -14.89 3.79
C ALA A 192 8.34 -15.66 4.41
N GLU A 193 7.85 -15.19 5.56
CA GLU A 193 6.72 -15.80 6.26
C GLU A 193 5.39 -15.59 5.51
N LEU A 194 5.20 -14.43 4.87
CA LEU A 194 4.05 -14.18 4.00
C LEU A 194 4.05 -15.15 2.82
N ASN A 195 5.18 -15.27 2.10
CA ASN A 195 5.35 -16.24 1.02
C ASN A 195 5.05 -17.67 1.50
N LYS A 196 5.58 -18.08 2.66
CA LYS A 196 5.32 -19.40 3.24
C LYS A 196 3.83 -19.64 3.55
N LYS A 197 3.13 -18.64 4.10
CA LYS A 197 1.68 -18.72 4.35
C LYS A 197 0.86 -18.84 3.06
N MET A 198 1.36 -18.30 1.95
CA MET A 198 0.70 -18.38 0.64
C MET A 198 0.85 -19.74 -0.06
N ARG A 199 1.42 -20.77 0.59
CA ARG A 199 1.60 -22.10 -0.02
C ARG A 199 0.30 -22.73 -0.55
N SER A 200 -0.83 -22.50 0.11
CA SER A 200 -2.12 -23.14 -0.23
C SER A 200 -3.28 -22.16 -0.47
N GLY A 201 -3.04 -20.85 -0.32
CA GLY A 201 -4.07 -19.82 -0.48
C GLY A 201 -3.61 -18.49 0.08
N TYR A 202 -4.29 -17.41 -0.30
CA TYR A 202 -4.05 -16.07 0.25
C TYR A 202 -5.20 -15.62 1.15
N SER A 203 -4.86 -14.90 2.22
CA SER A 203 -5.79 -14.17 3.07
C SER A 203 -5.14 -12.85 3.52
N ALA A 204 -5.88 -11.74 3.42
CA ALA A 204 -5.43 -10.45 3.91
C ALA A 204 -5.15 -10.46 5.44
N ASN A 205 -5.75 -11.41 6.17
CA ASN A 205 -5.46 -11.60 7.60
C ASN A 205 -4.03 -12.06 7.88
N PHE A 206 -3.27 -12.54 6.89
CA PHE A 206 -1.86 -12.87 7.09
C PHE A 206 -1.05 -11.66 7.56
N PHE A 207 -1.39 -10.44 7.14
CA PHE A 207 -0.78 -9.22 7.65
C PHE A 207 -1.08 -9.01 9.14
N VAL A 208 -2.29 -9.35 9.59
CA VAL A 208 -2.68 -9.30 11.01
C VAL A 208 -1.91 -10.35 11.80
N ASP A 209 -1.83 -11.59 11.30
CA ASP A 209 -1.07 -12.66 11.95
C ASP A 209 0.42 -12.31 12.11
N LEU A 210 0.99 -11.62 11.11
CA LEU A 210 2.42 -11.35 11.05
C LEU A 210 2.83 -10.03 11.72
N LEU A 211 2.00 -9.00 11.66
CA LEU A 211 2.33 -7.64 12.12
C LEU A 211 1.29 -7.05 13.08
N GLY A 212 0.24 -7.80 13.42
CA GLY A 212 -0.82 -7.35 14.33
C GLY A 212 -1.72 -6.25 13.77
N LYS A 213 -1.62 -5.96 12.46
CA LYS A 213 -2.35 -4.88 11.78
C LYS A 213 -2.87 -5.36 10.44
N THR A 214 -4.00 -4.81 10.01
CA THR A 214 -4.53 -5.07 8.66
C THR A 214 -3.59 -4.48 7.61
N VAL A 215 -3.62 -5.01 6.39
CA VAL A 215 -2.81 -4.50 5.28
C VAL A 215 -3.07 -3.02 5.00
N ASP A 216 -4.33 -2.57 5.10
CA ASP A 216 -4.71 -1.17 4.92
C ASP A 216 -4.10 -0.27 6.01
N GLN A 217 -4.07 -0.73 7.27
CA GLN A 217 -3.43 0.01 8.36
C GLN A 217 -1.91 0.13 8.13
N LEU A 218 -1.28 -0.95 7.66
CA LEU A 218 0.16 -0.95 7.38
C LEU A 218 0.50 -0.04 6.21
N TRP A 219 -0.31 -0.07 5.14
CA TRP A 219 -0.14 0.79 3.98
C TRP A 219 -0.18 2.26 4.39
N ILE A 220 -1.16 2.64 5.21
CA ILE A 220 -1.26 4.01 5.74
C ILE A 220 -0.04 4.39 6.57
N LEU A 221 0.51 3.46 7.36
CA LEU A 221 1.72 3.73 8.15
C LEU A 221 2.98 3.85 7.28
N ASP A 222 3.12 3.03 6.23
CA ASP A 222 4.22 3.15 5.25
C ASP A 222 4.26 4.56 4.65
N LEU A 223 3.10 5.02 4.20
CA LEU A 223 2.90 6.36 3.62
C LEU A 223 3.26 7.48 4.62
N ALA A 224 3.10 7.23 5.92
CA ALA A 224 3.43 8.15 7.00
C ALA A 224 4.90 8.04 7.50
N ALA A 225 5.60 6.94 7.20
CA ALA A 225 6.96 6.66 7.69
C ALA A 225 8.07 7.43 6.95
N LEU A 226 7.72 8.38 6.07
CA LEU A 226 8.67 9.10 5.25
C LEU A 226 9.53 10.10 6.07
N PRO A 227 10.87 10.06 5.91
CA PRO A 227 11.74 11.02 6.58
C PRO A 227 11.46 12.44 6.05
N GLY A 228 11.08 13.35 6.96
CA GLY A 228 10.79 14.76 6.66
C GLY A 228 9.34 15.20 6.92
N ILE A 229 8.48 14.31 7.41
CA ILE A 229 7.14 14.68 7.91
C ILE A 229 7.23 14.89 9.42
N HIS A 230 6.76 16.04 9.92
CA HIS A 230 6.61 16.25 11.36
C HIS A 230 5.77 15.09 11.92
N ALA A 231 6.37 14.25 12.77
CA ALA A 231 5.66 13.17 13.44
C ALA A 231 4.51 13.78 14.25
N VAL A 232 3.27 13.55 13.80
CA VAL A 232 2.08 13.94 14.56
C VAL A 232 1.88 12.90 15.64
N ASP A 233 1.90 13.32 16.90
CA ASP A 233 1.59 12.46 18.02
C ASP A 233 0.06 12.31 18.16
N TYR A 234 -0.44 11.07 18.15
CA TYR A 234 -1.87 10.79 18.26
C TYR A 234 -2.18 10.13 19.59
N ILE A 235 -2.95 10.83 20.42
CA ILE A 235 -3.36 10.36 21.74
C ILE A 235 -4.86 10.08 21.73
N VAL A 236 -5.26 8.94 22.29
CA VAL A 236 -6.67 8.63 22.52
C VAL A 236 -6.88 8.27 23.98
N THR A 237 -7.86 8.91 24.60
CA THR A 237 -8.19 8.71 26.01
C THR A 237 -9.70 8.48 26.17
N ASN A 238 -10.06 7.44 26.91
CA ASN A 238 -11.45 7.21 27.32
C ASN A 238 -11.69 7.73 28.73
N ASN A 239 -12.00 9.02 28.86
CA ASN A 239 -12.34 9.66 30.14
C ASN A 239 -13.70 9.19 30.67
N ALA A 240 -14.59 8.73 29.79
CA ALA A 240 -15.90 8.20 30.17
C ALA A 240 -15.82 6.84 30.89
N GLY A 241 -14.67 6.16 30.84
CA GLY A 241 -14.35 5.01 31.68
C GLY A 241 -15.45 3.93 31.71
N THR A 242 -15.99 3.68 32.89
CA THR A 242 -17.00 2.64 33.16
C THR A 242 -18.45 3.09 32.94
N THR A 243 -18.70 4.31 32.45
CA THR A 243 -20.04 4.71 32.03
C THR A 243 -20.54 3.79 30.90
N PRO A 244 -21.85 3.62 30.69
CA PRO A 244 -22.36 2.75 29.62
C PRO A 244 -21.78 3.09 28.23
N GLY A 245 -21.61 4.39 27.93
CA GLY A 245 -20.97 4.86 26.72
C GLY A 245 -19.47 4.55 26.63
N GLY A 246 -18.73 4.75 27.72
CA GLY A 246 -17.30 4.44 27.79
C GLY A 246 -17.01 2.94 27.67
N VAL A 247 -17.87 2.09 28.26
CA VAL A 247 -17.80 0.63 28.10
C VAL A 247 -18.10 0.24 26.66
N ARG A 248 -19.17 0.79 26.06
CA ARG A 248 -19.52 0.52 24.67
C ARG A 248 -18.41 0.94 23.70
N PHE A 249 -17.82 2.12 23.89
CA PHE A 249 -16.65 2.56 23.13
C PHE A 249 -15.50 1.56 23.23
N THR A 250 -15.17 1.12 24.44
CA THR A 250 -14.07 0.18 24.68
C THR A 250 -14.28 -1.14 23.95
N ASN A 251 -15.52 -1.64 23.95
CA ASN A 251 -15.85 -2.94 23.37
C ASN A 251 -15.99 -2.90 21.84
N GLU A 252 -16.59 -1.86 21.28
CA GLU A 252 -16.94 -1.82 19.85
C GLU A 252 -15.92 -1.05 18.99
N ILE A 253 -15.20 -0.09 19.57
CA ILE A 253 -14.28 0.79 18.84
C ILE A 253 -12.85 0.60 19.36
N GLY A 254 -12.61 0.95 20.63
CA GLY A 254 -11.32 0.80 21.29
C GLY A 254 -10.32 1.93 20.99
N LEU A 255 -9.36 2.10 21.92
CA LEU A 255 -8.35 3.16 21.88
C LEU A 255 -7.43 3.03 20.65
N GLU A 256 -6.88 1.84 20.42
CA GLU A 256 -5.89 1.62 19.34
C GLU A 256 -6.51 1.79 17.96
N TYR A 257 -7.73 1.30 17.75
CA TYR A 257 -8.44 1.49 16.48
C TYR A 257 -8.77 2.97 16.23
N SER A 258 -9.14 3.70 17.29
CA SER A 258 -9.39 5.14 17.20
C SER A 258 -8.10 5.91 16.86
N ARG A 259 -6.97 5.54 17.46
CA ARG A 259 -5.66 6.14 17.17
C ARG A 259 -5.27 5.93 15.71
N GLN A 260 -5.48 4.72 15.20
CA GLN A 260 -5.27 4.40 13.78
C GLN A 260 -6.21 5.19 12.88
N THR A 261 -7.47 5.37 13.28
CA THR A 261 -8.43 6.19 12.54
C THR A 261 -7.97 7.65 12.41
N LEU A 262 -7.36 8.23 13.46
CA LEU A 262 -6.77 9.58 13.38
C LEU A 262 -5.60 9.65 12.38
N ILE A 263 -4.74 8.62 12.36
CA ILE A 263 -3.63 8.54 11.40
C ILE A 263 -4.19 8.44 9.96
N SER A 264 -5.13 7.53 9.72
CA SER A 264 -5.78 7.33 8.43
C SER A 264 -6.49 8.59 7.93
N ALA A 265 -7.24 9.27 8.81
CA ALA A 265 -7.92 10.51 8.47
C ALA A 265 -6.92 11.61 8.10
N THR A 266 -5.80 11.72 8.81
CA THR A 266 -4.76 12.72 8.51
C THR A 266 -4.17 12.50 7.12
N ASP A 267 -3.72 11.29 6.81
CA ASP A 267 -3.16 10.97 5.49
C ASP A 267 -4.18 11.19 4.37
N PHE A 268 -5.42 10.73 4.58
CA PHE A 268 -6.52 10.95 3.64
C PHE A 268 -6.73 12.45 3.35
N ILE A 269 -6.80 13.28 4.40
CA ILE A 269 -7.01 14.72 4.26
C ILE A 269 -5.79 15.41 3.63
N TRP A 270 -4.57 14.99 3.98
CA TRP A 270 -3.36 15.51 3.37
C TRP A 270 -3.31 15.25 1.87
N ARG A 271 -3.74 14.07 1.39
CA ARG A 271 -3.86 13.81 -0.05
C ARG A 271 -4.95 14.64 -0.69
N LEU A 272 -6.14 14.65 -0.07
CA LEU A 272 -7.30 15.35 -0.59
C LEU A 272 -7.06 16.86 -0.75
N PHE A 273 -6.25 17.44 0.15
CA PHE A 273 -5.86 18.85 0.09
C PHE A 273 -4.44 19.10 -0.44
N GLN A 274 -3.77 18.05 -0.95
CA GLN A 274 -2.39 18.09 -1.44
C GLN A 274 -1.35 18.67 -0.46
N GLN A 275 -1.62 18.58 0.84
CA GLN A 275 -0.66 18.95 1.88
C GLN A 275 0.49 17.92 1.98
N ASN A 276 0.44 16.78 1.29
CA ASN A 276 1.56 15.82 1.27
C ASN A 276 2.69 16.21 0.28
N THR A 277 2.48 17.16 -0.63
CA THR A 277 3.38 17.46 -1.75
C THR A 277 4.64 18.25 -1.38
N ALA A 278 4.50 19.32 -0.58
CA ALA A 278 5.61 20.13 -0.09
C ALA A 278 5.42 20.49 1.39
N ALA A 279 6.53 20.55 2.15
CA ALA A 279 6.48 20.91 3.57
C ALA A 279 5.83 22.30 3.80
N ALA A 280 5.99 23.23 2.85
CA ALA A 280 5.42 24.57 2.94
C ALA A 280 3.89 24.60 2.85
N ASP A 281 3.24 23.58 2.27
CA ASP A 281 1.79 23.49 2.12
C ASP A 281 1.10 22.84 3.33
N ARG A 282 1.88 22.23 4.23
CA ARG A 282 1.37 21.56 5.43
C ARG A 282 0.99 22.54 6.51
N LYS A 283 -0.19 22.32 7.09
CA LYS A 283 -0.54 22.91 8.38
C LYS A 283 0.32 22.26 9.47
N ASN A 284 1.01 23.07 10.27
CA ASN A 284 1.90 22.57 11.31
C ASN A 284 1.10 22.15 12.55
N VAL A 285 0.88 20.86 12.70
CA VAL A 285 0.22 20.24 13.87
C VAL A 285 1.13 19.11 14.35
N SER A 286 1.60 19.19 15.59
CA SER A 286 2.51 18.19 16.16
C SER A 286 1.81 17.15 17.03
N ARG A 287 0.56 17.41 17.42
CA ARG A 287 -0.24 16.50 18.24
C ARG A 287 -1.73 16.66 17.93
N VAL A 288 -2.42 15.52 17.91
CA VAL A 288 -3.88 15.43 17.88
C VAL A 288 -4.33 14.52 19.01
N SER A 289 -5.31 14.98 19.79
CA SER A 289 -5.87 14.21 20.92
C SER A 289 -7.33 13.89 20.67
N LEU A 290 -7.77 12.67 20.98
CA LEU A 290 -9.17 12.27 20.98
C LEU A 290 -9.60 11.86 22.38
N PHE A 291 -10.63 12.50 22.89
CA PHE A 291 -11.22 12.24 24.19
C PHE A 291 -12.63 11.68 24.03
N ILE A 292 -12.88 10.52 24.65
CA ILE A 292 -14.23 10.02 24.85
C ILE A 292 -14.70 10.47 26.22
N GLU A 293 -15.69 11.35 26.25
CA GLU A 293 -16.16 12.03 27.46
C GLU A 293 -17.65 12.38 27.33
N ASN A 294 -18.20 13.27 28.17
CA ASN A 294 -19.62 13.63 28.10
C ASN A 294 -19.80 15.14 27.82
N PRO A 295 -19.46 15.61 26.61
CA PRO A 295 -19.81 16.95 26.20
C PRO A 295 -21.28 17.03 25.78
N ASP A 296 -21.81 18.24 25.64
CA ASP A 296 -23.12 18.46 25.06
C ASP A 296 -23.12 18.05 23.56
N GLY A 297 -24.18 17.37 23.12
CA GLY A 297 -24.34 16.92 21.73
C GLY A 297 -23.48 15.70 21.36
N VAL A 298 -23.09 15.61 20.08
CA VAL A 298 -22.35 14.47 19.49
C VAL A 298 -20.85 14.58 19.78
N GLY A 299 -20.30 15.79 19.73
CA GLY A 299 -18.89 16.07 19.93
C GLY A 299 -18.45 17.37 19.26
N TYR A 300 -17.25 17.83 19.60
CA TYR A 300 -16.65 19.06 19.07
C TYR A 300 -15.14 18.91 18.89
N SER A 301 -14.51 19.90 18.25
CA SER A 301 -13.06 19.97 18.09
C SER A 301 -12.53 21.36 18.48
N ILE A 302 -11.46 21.40 19.25
CA ILE A 302 -10.79 22.65 19.68
C ILE A 302 -9.30 22.38 19.85
N ASN A 303 -8.41 23.31 19.48
CA ASN A 303 -6.96 23.20 19.74
C ASN A 303 -6.32 21.85 19.32
N ASN A 304 -6.73 21.26 18.19
CA ASN A 304 -6.31 19.93 17.72
C ASN A 304 -6.76 18.76 18.61
N GLU A 305 -7.71 19.01 19.50
CA GLU A 305 -8.41 18.01 20.32
C GLU A 305 -9.79 17.74 19.73
N ILE A 306 -10.19 16.48 19.79
CA ILE A 306 -11.51 16.01 19.37
C ILE A 306 -12.17 15.41 20.60
N HIS A 307 -13.37 15.87 20.91
CA HIS A 307 -14.14 15.43 22.07
C HIS A 307 -15.41 14.76 21.56
N VAL A 308 -15.57 13.47 21.84
CA VAL A 308 -16.69 12.65 21.38
C VAL A 308 -17.54 12.24 22.57
N SER A 309 -18.86 12.36 22.41
CA SER A 309 -19.82 12.07 23.46
C SER A 309 -20.05 10.59 23.69
N ALA A 310 -19.70 10.11 24.87
CA ALA A 310 -19.99 8.77 25.35
C ALA A 310 -21.50 8.55 25.52
N ASN A 311 -22.26 9.59 25.89
CA ASN A 311 -23.73 9.52 25.88
C ASN A 311 -24.26 9.27 24.46
N TYR A 312 -23.70 9.94 23.44
CA TYR A 312 -24.07 9.67 22.05
C TYR A 312 -23.70 8.23 21.63
N ILE A 313 -22.50 7.77 21.98
CA ILE A 313 -22.07 6.37 21.74
C ILE A 313 -23.04 5.40 22.40
N ARG A 314 -23.47 5.65 23.65
CA ARG A 314 -24.43 4.80 24.36
C ARG A 314 -25.74 4.71 23.60
N ASP A 315 -26.30 5.83 23.18
CA ASP A 315 -27.67 5.91 22.67
C ASP A 315 -27.80 5.61 21.16
N TYR A 316 -26.69 5.51 20.43
CA TYR A 316 -26.73 5.27 18.98
C TYR A 316 -27.21 3.86 18.63
N ALA A 317 -28.36 3.75 17.97
CA ALA A 317 -29.00 2.46 17.68
C ALA A 317 -28.39 1.68 16.49
N GLY A 318 -27.50 2.28 15.69
CA GLY A 318 -26.90 1.67 14.50
C GLY A 318 -25.46 1.18 14.71
N ASP A 319 -24.73 1.05 13.59
CA ASP A 319 -23.29 0.78 13.59
C ASP A 319 -22.52 1.98 14.17
N VAL A 320 -22.37 1.98 15.50
CA VAL A 320 -21.72 3.06 16.23
C VAL A 320 -20.25 3.20 15.83
N LYS A 321 -19.58 2.10 15.48
CA LYS A 321 -18.20 2.14 15.04
C LYS A 321 -18.08 2.94 13.74
N ARG A 322 -18.93 2.65 12.74
CA ARG A 322 -18.97 3.39 11.48
C ARG A 322 -19.33 4.87 11.68
N GLU A 323 -20.31 5.17 12.53
CA GLU A 323 -20.73 6.56 12.79
C GLU A 323 -19.61 7.38 13.45
N ILE A 324 -18.96 6.82 14.47
CA ILE A 324 -17.88 7.50 15.19
C ILE A 324 -16.65 7.66 14.31
N ILE A 325 -16.31 6.69 13.46
CA ILE A 325 -15.24 6.86 12.46
C ILE A 325 -15.58 8.02 11.51
N GLY A 326 -16.80 8.05 10.95
CA GLY A 326 -17.23 9.16 10.09
C GLY A 326 -17.15 10.52 10.78
N SER A 327 -17.54 10.57 12.05
CA SER A 327 -17.43 11.77 12.88
C SER A 327 -15.98 12.18 13.13
N ILE A 328 -15.06 11.23 13.34
CA ILE A 328 -13.62 11.51 13.44
C ILE A 328 -13.09 12.11 12.13
N TYR A 329 -13.44 11.55 10.96
CA TYR A 329 -13.02 12.13 9.67
C TYR A 329 -13.49 13.58 9.49
N HIS A 330 -14.76 13.86 9.84
CA HIS A 330 -15.30 15.21 9.85
C HIS A 330 -14.50 16.12 10.81
N LYS A 331 -14.26 15.71 12.06
CA LYS A 331 -13.55 16.55 13.04
C LYS A 331 -12.06 16.74 12.71
N MET A 332 -11.43 15.73 12.13
CA MET A 332 -10.06 15.82 11.61
C MET A 332 -9.96 16.82 10.45
N ALA A 333 -11.00 16.98 9.64
CA ALA A 333 -11.01 18.00 8.59
C ALA A 333 -10.82 19.40 9.17
N HIS A 334 -11.47 19.74 10.29
CA HIS A 334 -11.29 21.03 10.95
C HIS A 334 -9.86 21.26 11.45
N ILE A 335 -9.18 20.19 11.87
CA ILE A 335 -7.78 20.26 12.30
C ILE A 335 -6.89 20.59 11.10
N TRP A 336 -7.12 19.97 9.95
CA TRP A 336 -6.21 20.05 8.80
C TRP A 336 -6.57 21.12 7.76
N LEU A 337 -7.82 21.62 7.75
CA LEU A 337 -8.23 22.70 6.84
C LEU A 337 -7.73 24.07 7.33
N TRP A 338 -7.56 24.99 6.39
CA TRP A 338 -7.38 26.41 6.70
C TRP A 338 -8.73 27.10 6.86
N ASN A 339 -8.92 27.85 7.95
CA ASN A 339 -10.22 28.45 8.28
C ASN A 339 -10.40 29.87 7.71
N GLY A 340 -9.61 30.28 6.70
CA GLY A 340 -9.71 31.61 6.13
C GLY A 340 -9.31 32.72 7.09
N ASN A 341 -8.34 32.49 7.99
CA ASN A 341 -8.03 33.41 9.11
C ASN A 341 -9.26 33.77 9.98
N GLY A 342 -10.17 32.80 10.14
CA GLY A 342 -11.43 32.98 10.86
C GLY A 342 -12.53 33.71 10.08
N GLN A 343 -12.30 34.03 8.81
CA GLN A 343 -13.26 34.75 7.96
C GLN A 343 -14.16 33.81 7.14
N SER A 344 -13.81 32.52 7.05
CA SER A 344 -14.61 31.54 6.32
C SER A 344 -15.98 31.38 6.98
N PRO A 345 -17.07 31.35 6.19
CA PRO A 345 -18.40 31.16 6.73
C PRO A 345 -18.57 29.73 7.27
N GLY A 346 -19.34 29.57 8.34
CA GLY A 346 -19.52 28.29 9.02
C GLY A 346 -20.04 27.18 8.11
N TRP A 347 -20.99 27.49 7.22
CA TRP A 347 -21.51 26.53 6.24
C TRP A 347 -20.40 25.93 5.35
N LEU A 348 -19.39 26.72 4.99
CA LEU A 348 -18.29 26.26 4.16
C LEU A 348 -17.35 25.35 4.94
N LEU A 349 -16.99 25.73 6.17
CA LEU A 349 -16.09 24.93 6.99
C LEU A 349 -16.69 23.57 7.35
N GLU A 350 -17.94 23.56 7.81
CA GLU A 350 -18.69 22.34 8.11
C GLU A 350 -18.95 21.53 6.83
N GLY A 351 -19.26 22.19 5.71
CA GLY A 351 -19.42 21.54 4.41
C GLY A 351 -18.15 20.88 3.90
N ILE A 352 -16.97 21.50 4.09
CA ILE A 352 -15.67 20.89 3.77
C ILE A 352 -15.45 19.66 4.67
N ALA A 353 -15.78 19.74 5.95
CA ALA A 353 -15.65 18.63 6.88
C ALA A 353 -16.55 17.44 6.51
N ASP A 354 -17.79 17.72 6.11
CA ASP A 354 -18.70 16.70 5.62
C ASP A 354 -18.33 16.19 4.22
N PHE A 355 -17.70 17.02 3.38
CA PHE A 355 -17.10 16.56 2.12
C PHE A 355 -15.97 15.55 2.39
N VAL A 356 -15.10 15.79 3.37
CA VAL A 356 -14.07 14.81 3.77
C VAL A 356 -14.73 13.50 4.21
N ARG A 357 -15.73 13.57 5.09
CA ARG A 357 -16.50 12.39 5.54
C ARG A 357 -17.17 11.65 4.37
N LEU A 358 -17.71 12.39 3.40
CA LEU A 358 -18.30 11.87 2.17
C LEU A 358 -17.27 11.07 1.35
N LYS A 359 -16.12 11.69 1.05
CA LYS A 359 -15.08 11.08 0.21
C LYS A 359 -14.40 9.89 0.88
N ALA A 360 -14.33 9.88 2.21
CA ALA A 360 -13.86 8.75 2.99
C ALA A 360 -14.87 7.58 3.03
N GLY A 361 -16.06 7.72 2.43
CA GLY A 361 -17.06 6.66 2.37
C GLY A 361 -17.90 6.51 3.64
N TYR A 362 -17.93 7.52 4.50
CA TYR A 362 -18.66 7.54 5.77
C TYR A 362 -19.88 8.48 5.78
N ALA A 363 -20.40 8.84 4.61
CA ALA A 363 -21.67 9.54 4.47
C ALA A 363 -22.77 8.81 5.26
N SER A 364 -23.58 9.56 6.01
CA SER A 364 -24.69 8.95 6.75
C SER A 364 -25.82 8.55 5.80
N SER A 365 -26.57 7.52 6.16
CA SER A 365 -27.65 6.99 5.31
C SER A 365 -28.80 7.97 5.09
N HIS A 366 -28.98 8.95 5.99
CA HIS A 366 -30.00 9.98 5.90
C HIS A 366 -29.56 11.23 5.12
N TRP A 367 -28.32 11.28 4.65
CA TRP A 367 -27.84 12.43 3.88
C TRP A 367 -28.55 12.53 2.53
N VAL A 368 -28.71 13.76 2.07
CA VAL A 368 -29.26 14.03 0.74
C VAL A 368 -28.46 13.32 -0.37
N GLN A 369 -29.18 12.89 -1.40
CA GLN A 369 -28.56 12.33 -2.61
C GLN A 369 -28.01 13.46 -3.49
N PRO A 370 -27.07 13.16 -4.42
CA PRO A 370 -26.60 14.14 -5.39
C PRO A 370 -27.75 14.81 -6.13
N GLY A 371 -27.74 16.15 -6.18
CA GLY A 371 -28.78 16.96 -6.82
C GLY A 371 -30.02 17.25 -5.97
N GLN A 372 -30.07 16.83 -4.70
CA GLN A 372 -31.14 17.19 -3.76
C GLN A 372 -30.75 18.38 -2.88
N GLY A 373 -31.77 19.12 -2.40
CA GLY A 373 -31.64 20.35 -1.60
C GLY A 373 -32.06 21.59 -2.38
N ASP A 374 -32.49 22.63 -1.67
CA ASP A 374 -32.99 23.88 -2.28
C ASP A 374 -31.89 24.93 -2.44
N ARG A 375 -30.84 24.87 -1.59
CA ARG A 375 -29.69 25.79 -1.63
C ARG A 375 -28.42 25.09 -1.20
N TRP A 376 -27.30 25.39 -1.87
CA TRP A 376 -25.99 24.78 -1.60
C TRP A 376 -25.43 25.02 -0.19
N ALA A 377 -25.98 25.97 0.58
CA ALA A 377 -25.59 26.26 1.96
C ALA A 377 -26.69 25.93 3.00
N GLN A 378 -27.74 25.21 2.61
CA GLN A 378 -28.92 24.91 3.47
C GLN A 378 -28.63 23.91 4.58
N GLY A 379 -27.64 23.03 4.38
CA GLY A 379 -27.24 21.99 5.30
C GLY A 379 -25.83 21.51 4.96
N TYR A 380 -25.14 20.92 5.93
CA TYR A 380 -23.75 20.52 5.76
C TYR A 380 -23.60 19.33 4.80
N ASP A 381 -24.57 18.42 4.79
CA ASP A 381 -24.65 17.32 3.82
C ASP A 381 -24.92 17.83 2.39
N VAL A 382 -25.86 18.77 2.22
CA VAL A 382 -26.11 19.46 0.93
C VAL A 382 -24.84 20.19 0.46
N THR A 383 -24.16 20.89 1.37
CA THR A 383 -22.92 21.60 1.07
C THR A 383 -21.81 20.63 0.65
N ALA A 384 -21.67 19.50 1.33
CA ALA A 384 -20.69 18.48 0.98
C ALA A 384 -20.91 17.91 -0.43
N ARG A 385 -22.18 17.66 -0.81
CA ARG A 385 -22.54 17.24 -2.18
C ARG A 385 -22.23 18.33 -3.21
N PHE A 386 -22.52 19.58 -2.88
CA PHE A 386 -22.19 20.72 -3.72
C PHE A 386 -20.66 20.86 -3.94
N LEU A 387 -19.86 20.70 -2.89
CA LEU A 387 -18.40 20.72 -2.99
C LEU A 387 -17.86 19.54 -3.80
N ASP A 388 -18.46 18.34 -3.67
CA ASP A 388 -18.13 17.18 -4.52
C ASP A 388 -18.46 17.43 -5.99
N TYR A 389 -19.58 18.10 -6.28
CA TYR A 389 -19.89 18.56 -7.62
C TYR A 389 -18.85 19.57 -8.15
N CYS A 390 -18.49 20.58 -7.38
CA CYS A 390 -17.44 21.53 -7.77
C CYS A 390 -16.11 20.83 -8.08
N ASN A 391 -15.75 19.84 -7.26
CA ASN A 391 -14.56 19.03 -7.45
C ASN A 391 -14.62 18.08 -8.66
N SER A 392 -15.83 17.76 -9.14
CA SER A 392 -16.02 17.05 -10.42
C SER A 392 -15.87 17.96 -11.64
N LEU A 393 -16.17 19.25 -11.50
CA LEU A 393 -16.03 20.25 -12.58
C LEU A 393 -14.57 20.67 -12.80
N ARG A 394 -13.80 20.70 -11.71
CA ARG A 394 -12.37 21.00 -11.74
C ARG A 394 -11.64 20.03 -10.83
N ASN A 395 -10.80 19.19 -11.44
CA ASN A 395 -9.86 18.37 -10.70
C ASN A 395 -9.07 19.25 -9.73
N GLU A 396 -8.91 18.79 -8.50
CA GLU A 396 -8.19 19.49 -7.42
C GLU A 396 -8.85 20.77 -6.88
N PHE A 397 -10.12 21.05 -7.24
CA PHE A 397 -10.87 22.19 -6.72
C PHE A 397 -10.73 22.32 -5.19
N MET A 398 -10.88 21.21 -4.46
CA MET A 398 -10.85 21.22 -2.99
C MET A 398 -9.45 21.50 -2.43
N ALA A 399 -8.40 21.02 -3.08
CA ALA A 399 -7.02 21.30 -2.69
C ALA A 399 -6.71 22.79 -2.89
N GLU A 400 -7.07 23.34 -4.05
CA GLU A 400 -6.85 24.76 -4.37
C GLU A 400 -7.71 25.70 -3.52
N LEU A 401 -8.96 25.31 -3.21
CA LEU A 401 -9.80 26.05 -2.27
C LEU A 401 -9.16 26.09 -0.88
N ASN A 402 -8.76 24.94 -0.32
CA ASN A 402 -8.10 24.88 0.98
C ASN A 402 -6.79 25.71 0.98
N LYS A 403 -6.02 25.68 -0.11
CA LYS A 403 -4.80 26.49 -0.26
C LYS A 403 -5.10 27.99 -0.23
N LYS A 404 -6.14 28.45 -0.93
CA LYS A 404 -6.59 29.86 -0.88
C LYS A 404 -7.04 30.28 0.52
N LEU A 405 -7.73 29.38 1.25
CA LEU A 405 -8.17 29.64 2.63
C LEU A 405 -7.02 29.86 3.62
N ARG A 406 -5.76 29.55 3.26
CA ARG A 406 -4.59 29.87 4.09
C ARG A 406 -4.40 31.37 4.30
N SER A 407 -4.81 32.19 3.33
CA SER A 407 -4.54 33.64 3.33
C SER A 407 -5.75 34.50 3.74
N GLY A 408 -6.91 33.89 3.96
CA GLY A 408 -8.18 34.58 4.20
C GLY A 408 -9.31 33.96 3.39
N TYR A 409 -10.53 34.47 3.58
CA TYR A 409 -11.70 34.05 2.80
C TYR A 409 -12.17 35.16 1.86
N SER A 410 -12.53 34.78 0.63
CA SER A 410 -13.23 35.63 -0.33
C SER A 410 -14.34 34.84 -0.99
N ALA A 411 -15.54 35.43 -1.09
CA ALA A 411 -16.66 34.83 -1.82
C ALA A 411 -16.31 34.58 -3.31
N ASN A 412 -15.36 35.34 -3.86
CA ASN A 412 -14.91 35.21 -5.25
C ASN A 412 -14.06 33.96 -5.50
N TYR A 413 -13.58 33.24 -4.48
CA TYR A 413 -12.77 32.03 -4.69
C TYR A 413 -13.48 30.98 -5.53
N PHE A 414 -14.80 30.83 -5.41
CA PHE A 414 -15.56 29.92 -6.27
C PHE A 414 -15.51 30.35 -7.73
N VAL A 415 -15.65 31.65 -8.02
CA VAL A 415 -15.53 32.21 -9.38
C VAL A 415 -14.13 32.04 -9.92
N GLU A 416 -13.11 32.37 -9.11
CA GLU A 416 -11.70 32.22 -9.49
C GLU A 416 -11.33 30.76 -9.79
N LEU A 417 -11.93 29.81 -9.07
CA LEU A 417 -11.64 28.40 -9.24
C LEU A 417 -12.46 27.75 -10.37
N LEU A 418 -13.73 28.09 -10.52
CA LEU A 418 -14.62 27.48 -11.52
C LEU A 418 -14.70 28.25 -12.85
N GLY A 419 -14.20 29.49 -12.88
CA GLY A 419 -14.33 30.41 -14.02
C GLY A 419 -15.75 30.96 -14.22
N LYS A 420 -16.67 30.70 -13.29
CA LYS A 420 -18.10 31.08 -13.32
C LYS A 420 -18.65 31.17 -11.90
N THR A 421 -19.78 31.86 -11.70
CA THR A 421 -20.43 31.89 -10.39
C THR A 421 -21.02 30.53 -10.02
N VAL A 422 -21.29 30.33 -8.73
CA VAL A 422 -21.93 29.10 -8.24
C VAL A 422 -23.30 28.91 -8.89
N GLU A 423 -24.07 29.99 -9.03
CA GLU A 423 -25.37 30.01 -9.70
C GLU A 423 -25.23 29.57 -11.17
N GLN A 424 -24.24 30.08 -11.87
CA GLN A 424 -23.96 29.69 -13.26
C GLN A 424 -23.48 28.24 -13.40
N ALA A 425 -22.86 27.68 -12.36
CA ALA A 425 -22.41 26.29 -12.35
C ALA A 425 -23.56 25.30 -12.10
N LEU A 426 -24.60 25.71 -11.37
CA LEU A 426 -25.73 24.85 -10.98
C LEU A 426 -26.83 24.75 -12.05
N GLY A 427 -26.87 25.67 -13.01
CA GLY A 427 -27.82 25.65 -14.14
C GLY A 427 -29.10 26.40 -13.85
#